data_AF-A0A7D9DSY2-F1
#
_entry.id   AF-A0A7D9DSY2-F1
#
_cell.length_a   1.000
_cell.length_b   1.000
_cell.length_c   1.000
_cell.angle_alpha   90.00
_cell.angle_beta   90.00
_cell.angle_gamma   90.00
#
_symmetry.space_group_name_H-M   'P 1'
#
loop_
_entity.id
_entity.type
_entity.pdbx_description
1 polymer ?
#
loop_
_entity_poly.entity_id
_entity_poly.type
_entity_poly.pdbx_seq_one_letter_code
_entity_poly.pdbx_strand_id
1 'polypeptide(L)'
;MRLYYRWFLALLFVVCLIIFWRNYISNFETEESIENENQVAPTFKWIDQKALKRCRNSMQGSRIIADDRGYICEWSDRLSNGCCFPKGVTSKQYVCKSCLANQCCNVYEHCVSCCQHPDKQTLLRSILANNSRKILKMVGDQFEFCLAKCRTSSEVKYTKYSSQFLFVCISI
;
A
#
# COMPACT_ATOMS: atom_id res chain seq x y z
N MET A 1 -43.45 -29.42 34.02
CA MET A 1 -42.02 -29.06 34.16
C MET A 1 -41.22 -29.06 32.84
N ARG A 2 -41.49 -29.93 31.84
CA ARG A 2 -40.69 -29.94 30.58
C ARG A 2 -41.05 -28.84 29.56
N LEU A 3 -42.28 -28.32 29.56
CA LEU A 3 -42.66 -27.24 28.63
C LEU A 3 -42.07 -25.87 29.03
N TYR A 4 -42.04 -25.51 30.32
CA TYR A 4 -41.49 -24.23 30.76
C TYR A 4 -39.98 -24.11 30.46
N TYR A 5 -39.25 -25.21 30.56
CA TYR A 5 -37.80 -25.24 30.32
C TYR A 5 -37.45 -24.98 28.85
N ARG A 6 -38.29 -25.44 27.91
CA ARG A 6 -38.12 -25.18 26.47
C ARG A 6 -38.32 -23.70 26.13
N TRP A 7 -39.35 -23.08 26.70
CA TRP A 7 -39.60 -21.64 26.53
C TRP A 7 -38.55 -20.78 27.23
N PHE A 8 -38.05 -21.22 28.39
CA PHE A 8 -36.97 -20.55 29.10
C PHE A 8 -35.65 -20.57 28.30
N LEU A 9 -35.28 -21.71 27.71
CA LEU A 9 -34.11 -21.82 26.85
C LEU A 9 -34.25 -20.98 25.56
N ALA A 10 -35.44 -20.97 24.96
CA ALA A 10 -35.72 -20.12 23.80
C ALA A 10 -35.57 -18.63 24.13
N LEU A 11 -36.09 -18.19 25.29
CA LEU A 11 -35.95 -16.81 25.75
C LEU A 11 -34.50 -16.44 26.01
N LEU A 12 -33.73 -17.32 26.66
CA LEU A 12 -32.31 -17.10 26.93
C LEU A 12 -31.50 -16.98 25.64
N PHE A 13 -31.78 -17.84 24.65
CA PHE A 13 -31.14 -17.77 23.34
C PHE A 13 -31.45 -16.45 22.62
N VAL A 14 -32.71 -16.00 22.63
CA VAL A 14 -33.10 -14.71 22.04
C VAL A 14 -32.42 -13.54 22.74
N VAL A 15 -32.31 -13.56 24.07
CA VAL A 15 -31.59 -12.53 24.84
C VAL A 15 -30.10 -12.49 24.47
N CYS A 16 -29.45 -13.65 24.35
CA CYS A 16 -28.06 -13.74 23.91
C CYS A 16 -27.87 -13.19 22.49
N LEU A 17 -28.79 -13.48 21.57
CA LEU A 17 -28.74 -12.93 20.20
C LEU A 17 -28.87 -11.41 20.21
N ILE A 18 -29.78 -10.83 21.02
CA ILE A 18 -29.94 -9.37 21.12
C ILE A 18 -28.67 -8.71 21.66
N ILE A 19 -28.04 -9.31 22.68
CA ILE A 19 -26.79 -8.78 23.25
C ILE A 19 -25.67 -8.85 22.21
N PHE A 20 -25.54 -9.98 21.50
CA PHE A 20 -24.53 -10.14 20.47
C PHE A 20 -24.75 -9.16 19.30
N TRP A 21 -26.00 -8.96 18.90
CA TRP A 21 -26.38 -7.98 17.88
C TRP A 21 -26.06 -6.55 18.29
N ARG A 22 -26.35 -6.18 19.54
CA ARG A 22 -25.98 -4.85 20.07
C ARG A 22 -24.46 -4.65 20.07
N ASN A 23 -23.71 -5.66 20.49
CA ASN A 23 -22.25 -5.61 20.52
C ASN A 23 -21.66 -5.55 19.10
N TYR A 24 -22.23 -6.33 18.17
CA TYR A 24 -21.89 -6.30 16.76
C TYR A 24 -22.14 -4.92 16.14
N ILE A 25 -23.32 -4.34 16.36
CA ILE A 25 -23.68 -3.00 15.87
C ILE A 25 -22.76 -1.92 16.49
N SER A 26 -22.48 -1.98 17.79
CA SER A 26 -21.61 -0.97 18.43
C SER A 26 -20.15 -1.04 17.95
N ASN A 27 -19.64 -2.25 17.65
CA ASN A 27 -18.32 -2.41 17.06
C ASN A 27 -18.30 -1.94 15.61
N PHE A 28 -19.39 -2.17 14.86
CA PHE A 28 -19.55 -1.71 13.49
C PHE A 28 -19.52 -0.18 13.40
N GLU A 29 -20.21 0.53 14.30
CA GLU A 29 -20.20 2.00 14.37
C GLU A 29 -18.82 2.60 14.72
N THR A 30 -17.95 1.86 15.41
CA THR A 30 -16.62 2.37 15.80
C THR A 30 -15.61 2.33 14.64
N GLU A 31 -15.78 1.41 13.69
CA GLU A 31 -14.91 1.28 12.52
C GLU A 31 -15.28 2.27 11.40
N GLU A 32 -16.49 2.83 11.41
CA GLU A 32 -17.04 3.69 10.35
C GLU A 32 -16.80 5.21 10.56
N SER A 33 -16.18 5.62 11.68
CA SER A 33 -15.91 7.05 11.94
C SER A 33 -14.73 7.66 11.15
N ILE A 34 -14.12 6.91 10.22
CA ILE A 34 -13.24 7.44 9.17
C ILE A 34 -13.57 6.78 7.82
N GLU A 35 -14.79 6.93 7.31
CA GLU A 35 -15.05 6.95 5.86
C GLU A 35 -16.51 7.32 5.58
N ASN A 36 -16.76 8.62 5.48
CA ASN A 36 -18.00 9.11 4.88
C ASN A 36 -17.67 9.60 3.46
N GLU A 37 -17.53 8.68 2.52
CA GLU A 37 -17.65 8.94 1.09
C GLU A 37 -18.26 7.69 0.45
N ASN A 38 -19.50 7.83 -0.05
CA ASN A 38 -20.22 6.81 -0.82
C ASN A 38 -19.29 6.02 -1.75
N GLN A 39 -19.51 4.72 -1.90
CA GLN A 39 -18.79 3.84 -2.83
C GLN A 39 -18.67 4.45 -4.24
N VAL A 40 -17.56 5.14 -4.47
CA VAL A 40 -17.05 5.50 -5.79
C VAL A 40 -15.79 4.66 -5.93
N ALA A 41 -15.66 3.91 -7.03
CA ALA A 41 -14.41 3.25 -7.39
C ALA A 41 -13.23 4.20 -7.09
N PRO A 42 -12.09 3.74 -6.53
CA PRO A 42 -11.04 4.62 -6.06
C PRO A 42 -10.66 5.60 -7.16
N THR A 43 -11.14 6.84 -7.03
CA THR A 43 -10.77 7.90 -7.94
C THR A 43 -9.38 8.26 -7.49
N PHE A 44 -8.37 7.77 -8.20
CA PHE A 44 -6.97 8.01 -7.86
C PHE A 44 -6.73 9.46 -7.41
N LYS A 45 -6.25 9.64 -6.17
CA LYS A 45 -5.94 10.97 -5.60
C LYS A 45 -4.43 11.15 -5.50
N TRP A 46 -3.95 12.31 -5.96
CA TRP A 46 -2.58 12.75 -5.67
C TRP A 46 -2.55 13.28 -4.23
N ILE A 47 -1.80 12.60 -3.36
CA ILE A 47 -1.73 12.96 -1.94
C ILE A 47 -0.40 13.68 -1.66
N ASP A 48 -0.45 14.80 -0.94
CA ASP A 48 0.76 15.38 -0.37
C ASP A 48 1.19 14.59 0.87
N GLN A 49 2.08 13.63 0.62
CA GLN A 49 2.57 12.70 1.64
C GLN A 49 3.43 13.37 2.72
N LYS A 50 3.93 14.60 2.48
CA LYS A 50 4.69 15.36 3.50
C LYS A 50 3.79 15.83 4.64
N ALA A 51 2.50 16.05 4.38
CA ALA A 51 1.53 16.53 5.35
C ALA A 51 1.00 15.42 6.29
N LEU A 52 1.14 14.13 5.90
CA LEU A 52 0.65 13.01 6.68
C LEU A 52 1.50 12.79 7.94
N LYS A 53 0.87 12.48 9.09
CA LYS A 53 1.61 12.22 10.36
C LYS A 53 2.22 10.81 10.45
N ARG A 54 1.70 9.87 9.66
CA ARG A 54 2.11 8.47 9.57
C ARG A 54 2.42 8.13 8.12
N CYS A 55 3.25 7.11 7.92
CA CYS A 55 3.56 6.60 6.59
C CYS A 55 3.11 5.16 6.44
N ARG A 56 2.62 4.82 5.25
CA ARG A 56 2.64 3.44 4.78
C ARG A 56 4.04 3.11 4.26
N ASN A 57 4.40 1.84 4.26
CA ASN A 57 5.65 1.38 3.68
C ASN A 57 5.46 0.03 2.97
N SER A 58 6.43 -0.35 2.15
CA SER A 58 6.36 -1.53 1.31
C SER A 58 6.20 -2.84 2.09
N MET A 59 6.65 -2.90 3.36
CA MET A 59 6.73 -4.08 4.26
C MET A 59 7.32 -5.38 3.68
N GLN A 60 7.66 -5.41 2.39
CA GLN A 60 7.98 -6.61 1.63
C GLN A 60 9.48 -6.92 1.63
N GLY A 61 10.34 -5.91 1.80
CA GLY A 61 11.78 -6.06 1.82
C GLY A 61 12.32 -6.61 3.14
N SER A 62 13.21 -7.61 3.06
CA SER A 62 13.81 -8.23 4.25
C SER A 62 14.74 -7.29 5.02
N ARG A 63 15.45 -6.38 4.33
CA ARG A 63 16.45 -5.48 4.96
C ARG A 63 16.07 -4.00 4.90
N ILE A 64 15.49 -3.58 3.78
CA ILE A 64 15.12 -2.19 3.53
C ILE A 64 13.62 -2.10 3.23
N ILE A 65 13.03 -0.96 3.54
CA ILE A 65 11.66 -0.61 3.20
C ILE A 65 11.64 0.66 2.37
N ALA A 66 10.59 0.86 1.59
CA ALA A 66 10.26 2.14 0.98
C ALA A 66 8.99 2.68 1.61
N ASP A 67 9.01 3.94 2.06
CA ASP A 67 7.82 4.60 2.59
C ASP A 67 7.07 5.41 1.53
N ASP A 68 5.85 5.77 1.88
CA ASP A 68 5.00 6.65 1.10
C ASP A 68 5.43 8.11 1.21
N ARG A 69 6.67 8.45 1.53
CA ARG A 69 7.25 9.80 1.30
C ARG A 69 8.41 9.74 0.30
N GLY A 70 8.60 8.56 -0.30
CA GLY A 70 9.69 8.27 -1.21
C GLY A 70 11.02 8.02 -0.53
N TYR A 71 11.08 7.86 0.79
CA TYR A 71 12.31 7.41 1.46
C TYR A 71 12.46 5.89 1.35
N ILE A 72 13.70 5.44 1.28
CA ILE A 72 14.11 4.09 1.65
C ILE A 72 14.95 4.15 2.91
N CYS A 73 14.86 3.14 3.76
CA CYS A 73 15.72 2.98 4.92
C CYS A 73 15.77 1.50 5.36
N GLU A 74 16.77 1.16 6.17
CA GLU A 74 16.75 -0.10 6.91
C GLU A 74 15.72 -0.05 8.05
N TRP A 75 15.33 -1.22 8.53
CA TRP A 75 14.39 -1.33 9.66
C TRP A 75 14.84 -0.58 10.92
N SER A 76 16.15 -0.43 11.13
CA SER A 76 16.72 0.31 12.28
C SER A 76 16.42 1.82 12.23
N ASP A 77 16.31 2.38 11.03
CA ASP A 77 16.01 3.81 10.81
C ASP A 77 14.50 4.05 10.58
N ARG A 78 13.67 3.02 10.75
CA ARG A 78 12.21 3.15 10.68
C ARG A 78 11.64 3.65 12.01
N LEU A 79 10.93 4.77 11.94
CA LEU A 79 10.22 5.35 13.07
C LEU A 79 8.95 4.55 13.42
N SER A 80 8.47 4.70 14.65
CA SER A 80 7.24 4.04 15.13
C SER A 80 5.98 4.45 14.35
N ASN A 81 5.98 5.58 13.67
CA ASN A 81 4.89 6.03 12.80
C ASN A 81 4.91 5.40 11.39
N GLY A 82 5.82 4.45 11.14
CA GLY A 82 5.96 3.74 9.87
C GLY A 82 6.82 4.43 8.82
N CYS A 83 7.26 5.67 9.07
CA CYS A 83 8.11 6.44 8.17
C CYS A 83 9.59 6.10 8.36
N CYS A 84 10.40 6.31 7.33
CA CYS A 84 11.84 6.37 7.48
C CYS A 84 12.26 7.67 8.18
N PHE A 85 13.27 7.58 9.05
CA PHE A 85 13.85 8.76 9.69
C PHE A 85 14.70 9.54 8.68
N PRO A 86 14.36 10.80 8.32
CA PRO A 86 15.05 11.50 7.23
C PRO A 86 16.55 11.75 7.47
N LYS A 87 16.97 11.78 8.73
CA LYS A 87 18.38 11.94 9.14
C LYS A 87 19.05 10.62 9.55
N GLY A 88 18.37 9.49 9.29
CA GLY A 88 18.92 8.16 9.51
C GLY A 88 20.12 7.90 8.61
N VAL A 89 21.03 7.03 9.05
CA VAL A 89 22.28 6.75 8.33
C VAL A 89 22.00 6.00 7.02
N THR A 90 21.00 5.13 7.03
CA THR A 90 20.59 4.31 5.88
C THR A 90 19.50 4.97 5.04
N SER A 91 18.96 6.08 5.51
CA SER A 91 17.84 6.77 4.89
C SER A 91 18.26 7.53 3.64
N LYS A 92 17.55 7.29 2.53
CA LYS A 92 17.76 7.98 1.25
C LYS A 92 16.41 8.28 0.62
N GLN A 93 16.25 9.43 -0.03
CA GLN A 93 15.01 9.81 -0.67
C GLN A 93 15.10 9.70 -2.19
N TYR A 94 14.02 9.24 -2.82
CA TYR A 94 13.82 9.13 -4.27
C TYR A 94 14.99 8.47 -5.01
N VAL A 95 15.36 7.27 -4.59
CA VAL A 95 16.56 6.58 -5.05
C VAL A 95 16.39 6.02 -6.47
N CYS A 96 16.78 6.81 -7.47
CA CYS A 96 16.74 6.40 -8.88
C CYS A 96 18.09 5.90 -9.44
N LYS A 97 19.22 6.08 -8.73
CA LYS A 97 20.56 5.81 -9.27
C LYS A 97 20.83 4.34 -9.61
N SER A 98 20.14 3.42 -8.94
CA SER A 98 20.24 1.98 -9.20
C SER A 98 19.29 1.48 -10.28
N CYS A 99 18.55 2.39 -10.92
CA CYS A 99 17.59 2.07 -11.96
C CYS A 99 18.20 2.32 -13.34
N LEU A 100 17.95 1.39 -14.25
CA LEU A 100 18.35 1.43 -15.64
C LEU A 100 17.48 2.43 -16.43
N ALA A 101 17.94 2.77 -17.64
CA ALA A 101 17.26 3.69 -18.54
C ALA A 101 15.86 3.23 -19.00
N ASN A 102 15.54 1.95 -18.85
CA ASN A 102 14.22 1.36 -19.07
C ASN A 102 13.32 1.38 -17.82
N GLN A 103 13.66 2.20 -16.82
CA GLN A 103 12.90 2.34 -15.57
C GLN A 103 12.79 1.02 -14.77
N CYS A 104 13.74 0.10 -14.98
CA CYS A 104 13.91 -1.10 -14.18
C CYS A 104 14.99 -0.90 -13.11
N CYS A 105 14.73 -1.36 -11.90
CA CYS A 105 15.68 -1.32 -10.79
C CYS A 105 16.00 -2.75 -10.36
N ASN A 106 17.21 -2.95 -9.85
CA ASN A 106 17.65 -4.22 -9.27
C ASN A 106 17.04 -4.52 -7.89
N VAL A 107 16.45 -3.50 -7.25
CA VAL A 107 15.87 -3.56 -5.91
C VAL A 107 14.48 -2.96 -5.94
N TYR A 108 13.51 -3.69 -5.39
CA TYR A 108 12.10 -3.31 -5.40
C TYR A 108 11.86 -1.95 -4.72
N GLU A 109 12.40 -1.76 -3.51
CA GLU A 109 12.23 -0.53 -2.73
C GLU A 109 12.84 0.68 -3.45
N HIS A 110 13.90 0.49 -4.22
CA HIS A 110 14.48 1.56 -5.02
C HIS A 110 13.54 1.95 -6.17
N CYS A 111 12.88 0.98 -6.82
CA CYS A 111 11.84 1.27 -7.81
C CYS A 111 10.69 2.07 -7.19
N VAL A 112 10.17 1.62 -6.04
CA VAL A 112 9.05 2.28 -5.37
C VAL A 112 9.42 3.71 -4.94
N SER A 113 10.62 3.91 -4.43
CA SER A 113 11.14 5.23 -4.07
C SER A 113 11.35 6.13 -5.29
N CYS A 114 11.98 5.63 -6.37
CA CYS A 114 12.20 6.39 -7.60
C CYS A 114 10.89 6.77 -8.31
N CYS A 115 9.91 5.86 -8.33
CA CYS A 115 8.59 6.10 -8.91
C CYS A 115 7.86 7.28 -8.26
N GLN A 116 8.09 7.50 -6.96
CA GLN A 116 7.51 8.62 -6.20
C GLN A 116 8.23 9.96 -6.43
N HIS A 117 9.32 10.00 -7.20
CA HIS A 117 10.04 11.24 -7.48
C HIS A 117 9.14 12.24 -8.24
N PRO A 118 9.12 13.53 -7.86
CA PRO A 118 8.29 14.56 -8.52
C PRO A 118 8.44 14.62 -10.05
N ASP A 119 9.65 14.50 -10.57
CA ASP A 119 9.93 14.45 -12.02
C ASP A 119 9.22 13.30 -12.76
N LYS A 120 8.81 12.24 -12.06
CA LYS A 120 8.07 11.11 -12.65
C LYS A 120 6.56 11.33 -12.64
N GLN A 121 6.08 12.41 -12.01
CA GLN A 121 4.65 12.71 -11.91
C GLN A 121 3.99 12.89 -13.29
N THR A 122 4.67 13.54 -14.24
CA THR A 122 4.14 13.74 -15.60
C THR A 122 3.97 12.41 -16.34
N LEU A 123 4.97 11.53 -16.27
CA LEU A 123 4.91 10.18 -16.83
C LEU A 123 3.80 9.35 -16.18
N LEU A 124 3.65 9.46 -14.86
CA LEU A 124 2.61 8.77 -14.13
C LEU A 124 1.22 9.23 -14.58
N ARG A 125 1.00 10.55 -14.70
CA ARG A 125 -0.26 11.11 -15.24
C ARG A 125 -0.56 10.61 -16.66
N SER A 126 0.45 10.53 -17.54
CA SER A 126 0.23 10.02 -18.90
C SER A 126 -0.13 8.53 -18.93
N ILE A 127 0.49 7.72 -18.06
CA ILE A 127 0.14 6.30 -17.93
C ILE A 127 -1.30 6.14 -17.43
N LEU A 128 -1.71 6.93 -16.43
CA LEU A 128 -3.09 6.93 -15.92
C LEU A 128 -4.09 7.33 -17.00
N ALA A 129 -3.79 8.36 -17.80
CA ALA A 129 -4.65 8.82 -18.87
C ALA A 129 -4.83 7.75 -19.98
N ASN A 130 -3.75 7.06 -20.34
CA ASN A 130 -3.76 6.07 -21.43
C ASN A 130 -4.27 4.67 -21.01
N ASN A 131 -4.03 4.22 -19.77
CA ASN A 131 -4.35 2.86 -19.32
C ASN A 131 -5.62 2.79 -18.44
N SER A 132 -6.59 3.64 -18.75
CA SER A 132 -7.46 4.29 -17.77
C SER A 132 -8.53 3.43 -17.06
N ARG A 133 -8.62 2.11 -17.30
CA ARG A 133 -9.70 1.30 -16.69
C ARG A 133 -9.28 0.14 -15.79
N LYS A 134 -8.07 -0.40 -15.91
CA LYS A 134 -7.68 -1.60 -15.14
C LYS A 134 -6.82 -1.26 -13.92
N ILE A 135 -5.82 -0.39 -14.09
CA ILE A 135 -4.89 -0.03 -13.01
C ILE A 135 -5.53 0.96 -12.03
N LEU A 136 -6.24 1.98 -12.54
CA LEU A 136 -6.95 2.97 -11.70
C LEU A 136 -8.03 2.36 -10.81
N LYS A 137 -8.66 1.25 -11.20
CA LYS A 137 -9.61 0.54 -10.34
C LYS A 137 -8.96 -0.14 -9.14
N MET A 138 -7.64 -0.31 -9.16
CA MET A 138 -6.89 -1.10 -8.18
C MET A 138 -6.04 -0.24 -7.24
N VAL A 139 -5.87 1.05 -7.52
CA VAL A 139 -4.93 1.91 -6.79
C VAL A 139 -5.58 3.24 -6.40
N GLY A 140 -5.56 3.56 -5.11
CA GLY A 140 -6.16 4.77 -4.54
C GLY A 140 -5.30 6.02 -4.65
N ASP A 141 -3.98 5.86 -4.72
CA ASP A 141 -3.03 6.98 -4.74
C ASP A 141 -1.69 6.65 -5.41
N GLN A 142 -0.81 7.65 -5.46
CA GLN A 142 0.51 7.55 -6.11
C GLN A 142 1.40 6.46 -5.51
N PHE A 143 1.34 6.21 -4.21
CA PHE A 143 2.17 5.20 -3.55
C PHE A 143 1.68 3.80 -3.92
N GLU A 144 0.38 3.56 -3.85
CA GLU A 144 -0.22 2.28 -4.25
C GLU A 144 0.00 2.00 -5.74
N PHE A 145 -0.05 3.03 -6.58
CA PHE A 145 0.34 2.90 -7.97
C PHE A 145 1.79 2.45 -8.11
N CYS A 146 2.72 3.07 -7.40
CA CYS A 146 4.13 2.71 -7.45
C CYS A 146 4.39 1.28 -6.94
N LEU A 147 3.71 0.86 -5.86
CA LEU A 147 3.76 -0.53 -5.39
C LEU A 147 3.23 -1.51 -6.45
N ALA A 148 2.12 -1.17 -7.12
CA ALA A 148 1.55 -2.02 -8.16
C ALA A 148 2.43 -2.11 -9.41
N LYS A 149 3.00 -0.99 -9.88
CA LYS A 149 3.87 -0.97 -11.06
C LYS A 149 5.25 -1.57 -10.82
N CYS A 150 5.82 -1.41 -9.63
CA CYS A 150 7.10 -2.03 -9.29
C CYS A 150 6.97 -3.54 -8.98
N ARG A 151 5.80 -4.17 -9.11
CA ARG A 151 5.69 -5.63 -8.98
C ARG A 151 6.03 -6.32 -10.31
N THR A 152 7.34 -6.37 -10.61
CA THR A 152 8.04 -7.26 -11.57
C THR A 152 7.48 -7.33 -13.01
N SER A 153 8.22 -6.79 -13.97
CA SER A 153 8.07 -7.18 -15.38
C SER A 153 8.69 -8.55 -15.60
N SER A 154 7.98 -9.40 -16.34
CA SER A 154 8.45 -10.69 -16.85
C SER A 154 9.33 -10.58 -18.10
N GLU A 155 9.81 -9.39 -18.51
CA GLU A 155 10.84 -9.28 -19.54
C GLU A 155 12.22 -9.70 -18.99
N VAL A 156 12.40 -11.01 -18.85
CA VAL A 156 13.71 -11.64 -18.75
C VAL A 156 14.42 -11.45 -20.09
N LYS A 157 15.11 -10.32 -20.27
CA LYS A 157 16.13 -10.24 -21.33
C LYS A 157 17.39 -10.91 -20.81
N TYR A 158 17.57 -12.18 -21.20
CA TYR A 158 18.84 -12.88 -21.07
C TYR A 158 19.92 -12.09 -21.83
N THR A 159 20.62 -11.20 -21.13
CA THR A 159 21.88 -10.67 -21.62
C THR A 159 23.00 -11.49 -20.97
N LYS A 160 23.87 -12.01 -21.84
CA LYS A 160 24.77 -13.16 -21.66
C LYS A 160 25.89 -12.98 -20.61
N TYR A 161 25.84 -11.95 -19.76
CA TYR A 161 26.87 -11.68 -18.76
C TYR A 161 26.23 -11.19 -17.45
N SER A 162 26.57 -11.90 -16.37
CA SER A 162 26.27 -11.60 -14.96
C SER A 162 24.92 -12.12 -14.42
N SER A 163 24.97 -13.36 -13.92
CA SER A 163 24.31 -13.87 -12.72
C SER A 163 22.93 -13.28 -12.36
N GLN A 164 21.86 -13.95 -12.80
CA GLN A 164 20.57 -14.12 -12.11
C GLN A 164 20.12 -12.99 -11.15
N PHE A 165 19.87 -11.78 -11.66
CA PHE A 165 19.18 -10.71 -10.93
C PHE A 165 17.76 -10.54 -11.47
N LEU A 166 16.75 -10.72 -10.59
CA LEU A 166 15.37 -10.35 -10.87
C LEU A 166 15.31 -8.81 -10.96
N PHE A 167 14.99 -8.25 -12.12
CA PHE A 167 14.76 -6.81 -12.27
C PHE A 167 13.30 -6.47 -12.03
N VAL A 168 13.08 -5.42 -11.26
CA VAL A 168 11.77 -4.84 -11.00
C VAL A 168 11.58 -3.64 -11.92
N CYS A 169 10.60 -3.70 -12.83
CA CYS A 169 10.40 -2.69 -13.86
C CYS A 169 9.09 -1.96 -13.73
N ILE A 170 9.08 -0.66 -14.07
CA ILE A 170 7.85 0.08 -14.36
C ILE A 170 7.40 -0.32 -15.78
N SER A 171 6.51 -1.32 -15.90
CA SER A 171 5.91 -1.67 -17.19
C SER A 171 4.95 -0.56 -17.64
N ILE A 172 5.18 0.03 -18.81
CA ILE A 172 4.27 0.98 -19.47
C ILE A 172 3.08 0.22 -20.06
#